data_AF-A0A820H7V0-F1
#
_entry.id   AF-A0A820H7V0-F1
#
_cell.length_a   1.000
_cell.length_b   1.000
_cell.length_c   1.000
_cell.angle_alpha   90.00
_cell.angle_beta   90.00
_cell.angle_gamma   90.00
#
_symmetry.space_group_name_H-M   'P 1'
#
loop_
_entity.id
_entity.type
_entity.pdbx_description
1 polymer ?
#
loop_
_entity_poly.entity_id
_entity_poly.type
_entity_poly.pdbx_seq_one_letter_code
_entity_poly.pdbx_strand_id
1 'polypeptide(L)'
;LNLGVCVQTETVLRQAIAERIKPILFMNKMDRALLELQLQQEDLFQTFQRIVENVNVIIATYGDDNGPMGELQVDPTKGTVGFGAGLHGWAFTLKEFAEMYSSKFKIEVDKLMKRLWGDNFFSPTEKKWSKSGGEGYKRGFCQFVLDPIFKVFRAIMDCKKDEYMALLEKLNIKLQGDDREKLEEGGKPLMKVVMKQWLPAGDVLLTMIAIH
;
A
#
# COMPACT_ATOMS: atom_id res chain seq x y z
N LEU A 1 -0.99 -10.21 -16.89
CA LEU A 1 -1.64 -9.86 -15.60
C LEU A 1 -2.26 -8.48 -15.76
N ASN A 2 -3.59 -8.38 -15.88
CA ASN A 2 -4.30 -7.09 -15.93
C ASN A 2 -4.31 -6.48 -14.52
N LEU A 3 -3.19 -5.88 -14.09
CA LEU A 3 -3.15 -4.94 -12.96
C LEU A 3 -3.65 -3.57 -13.44
N GLY A 4 -4.81 -3.54 -14.07
CA GLY A 4 -5.34 -2.35 -14.74
C GLY A 4 -6.85 -2.30 -14.64
N VAL A 5 -7.38 -1.12 -14.89
CA VAL A 5 -8.82 -0.88 -14.95
C VAL A 5 -9.38 -1.73 -16.10
N CYS A 6 -10.36 -2.57 -15.80
CA CYS A 6 -11.06 -3.37 -16.80
C CYS A 6 -12.32 -2.64 -17.27
N VAL A 7 -12.83 -2.97 -18.45
CA VAL A 7 -14.10 -2.43 -18.97
C VAL A 7 -15.26 -2.64 -17.97
N GLN A 8 -15.20 -3.74 -17.22
CA GLN A 8 -16.14 -4.03 -16.12
C GLN A 8 -16.01 -3.02 -14.97
N THR A 9 -14.79 -2.60 -14.63
CA THR A 9 -14.54 -1.59 -13.58
C THR A 9 -15.18 -0.26 -13.94
N GLU A 10 -15.06 0.18 -15.20
CA GLU A 10 -15.72 1.41 -15.67
C GLU A 10 -17.25 1.31 -15.58
N THR A 11 -17.82 0.18 -16.02
CA THR A 11 -19.28 -0.01 -16.03
C THR A 11 -19.87 0.06 -14.62
N VAL A 12 -19.25 -0.64 -13.66
CA VAL A 12 -19.69 -0.64 -12.25
C VAL A 12 -19.46 0.71 -11.60
N LEU A 13 -18.33 1.36 -11.87
CA LEU A 13 -18.01 2.67 -11.30
C LEU A 13 -18.99 3.74 -11.79
N ARG A 14 -19.35 3.73 -13.08
CA ARG A 14 -20.38 4.61 -13.64
C ARG A 14 -21.73 4.41 -12.96
N GLN A 15 -22.15 3.17 -12.76
CA GLN A 15 -23.41 2.87 -12.08
C GLN A 15 -23.38 3.37 -10.62
N ALA A 16 -22.28 3.10 -9.90
CA ALA A 16 -22.11 3.54 -8.52
C ALA A 16 -22.21 5.08 -8.38
N ILE A 17 -21.56 5.83 -9.28
CA ILE A 17 -21.64 7.30 -9.29
C ILE A 17 -23.08 7.76 -9.59
N ALA A 18 -23.77 7.14 -10.54
CA ALA A 18 -25.16 7.46 -10.86
C ALA A 18 -26.12 7.21 -9.68
N GLU A 19 -25.84 6.18 -8.88
CA GLU A 19 -26.58 5.83 -7.65
C GLU A 19 -26.13 6.65 -6.43
N ARG A 20 -25.27 7.66 -6.63
CA ARG A 20 -24.70 8.51 -5.60
C ARG A 20 -23.90 7.77 -4.53
N ILE A 21 -23.16 6.76 -4.94
CA ILE A 21 -22.21 6.03 -4.11
C ILE A 21 -20.81 6.63 -4.34
N LYS A 22 -20.18 7.07 -3.25
CA LYS A 22 -18.80 7.58 -3.27
C LYS A 22 -17.83 6.39 -3.36
N PRO A 23 -16.85 6.39 -4.29
CA PRO A 23 -15.98 5.24 -4.51
C PRO A 23 -14.70 5.28 -3.66
N ILE A 24 -14.26 4.11 -3.21
CA ILE A 24 -12.89 3.85 -2.73
C ILE A 24 -12.18 2.88 -3.68
N LEU A 25 -10.86 3.02 -3.83
CA LEU A 25 -10.07 2.16 -4.71
C LEU A 25 -9.24 1.17 -3.89
N PHE A 26 -9.41 -0.13 -4.16
CA PHE A 26 -8.58 -1.17 -3.57
C PHE A 26 -7.79 -1.93 -4.66
N MET A 27 -6.47 -1.77 -4.65
CA MET A 27 -5.56 -2.48 -5.54
C MET A 27 -5.20 -3.86 -4.97
N ASN A 28 -5.81 -4.90 -5.54
CA ASN A 28 -5.63 -6.28 -5.09
C ASN A 28 -4.53 -7.00 -5.89
N LYS A 29 -4.09 -8.17 -5.38
CA LYS A 29 -3.09 -9.08 -5.97
C LYS A 29 -1.65 -8.58 -5.90
N MET A 30 -1.33 -7.77 -4.89
CA MET A 30 0.06 -7.34 -4.68
C MET A 30 1.01 -8.49 -4.36
N ASP A 31 0.53 -9.57 -3.75
CA ASP A 31 1.29 -10.80 -3.51
C ASP A 31 1.91 -11.37 -4.80
N ARG A 32 1.15 -11.37 -5.90
CA ARG A 32 1.64 -11.81 -7.21
C ARG A 32 2.69 -10.87 -7.77
N ALA A 33 2.52 -9.56 -7.59
CA ALA A 33 3.52 -8.58 -8.01
C ALA A 33 4.85 -8.76 -7.26
N LEU A 34 4.79 -9.09 -5.97
CA LEU A 34 5.95 -9.29 -5.11
C LEU A 34 6.64 -10.65 -5.32
N LEU A 35 5.88 -11.72 -5.53
CA LEU A 35 6.39 -13.09 -5.61
C LEU A 35 6.72 -13.54 -7.04
N GLU A 36 5.93 -13.13 -8.03
CA GLU A 36 5.99 -13.68 -9.40
C GLU A 36 6.66 -12.72 -10.38
N LEU A 37 6.36 -11.42 -10.28
CA LEU A 37 6.70 -10.47 -11.34
C LEU A 37 8.10 -9.83 -11.19
N GLN A 38 8.77 -10.02 -10.04
CA GLN A 38 10.12 -9.48 -9.74
C GLN A 38 10.35 -8.03 -10.23
N LEU A 39 9.29 -7.20 -10.21
CA LEU A 39 9.37 -5.83 -10.69
C LEU A 39 10.26 -4.98 -9.78
N GLN A 40 10.94 -4.01 -10.37
CA GLN A 40 11.59 -2.97 -9.59
C GLN A 40 10.51 -2.12 -8.90
N GLN A 41 10.82 -1.62 -7.71
CA GLN A 41 9.87 -0.87 -6.89
C GLN A 41 9.35 0.39 -7.61
N GLU A 42 10.20 1.05 -8.39
CA GLU A 42 9.81 2.23 -9.16
C GLU A 42 8.79 1.88 -10.24
N ASP A 43 8.99 0.80 -11.01
CA ASP A 43 8.04 0.35 -12.03
C ASP A 43 6.68 -0.02 -11.41
N LEU A 44 6.72 -0.65 -10.24
CA LEU A 44 5.51 -1.00 -9.48
C LEU A 44 4.77 0.27 -9.03
N PHE A 45 5.50 1.26 -8.50
CA PHE A 45 4.92 2.55 -8.13
C PHE A 45 4.30 3.28 -9.34
N GLN A 46 5.02 3.36 -10.47
CA GLN A 46 4.51 3.98 -11.70
C GLN A 46 3.24 3.29 -12.21
N THR A 47 3.17 1.96 -12.06
CA THR A 47 1.96 1.18 -12.37
C THR A 47 0.80 1.59 -11.46
N PHE A 48 1.02 1.66 -10.14
CA PHE A 48 -0.01 2.09 -9.20
C PHE A 48 -0.49 3.51 -9.45
N GLN A 49 0.43 4.45 -9.69
CA GLN A 49 0.09 5.82 -10.00
C GLN A 49 -0.81 5.91 -11.24
N ARG A 50 -0.46 5.20 -12.32
CA ARG A 50 -1.28 5.14 -13.53
C ARG A 50 -2.67 4.56 -13.29
N ILE A 51 -2.82 3.57 -12.40
CA ILE A 51 -4.13 3.01 -12.04
C ILE A 51 -4.98 4.08 -11.35
N VAL A 52 -4.43 4.81 -10.37
CA VAL A 52 -5.15 5.92 -9.70
C VAL A 52 -5.60 6.97 -10.71
N GLU A 53 -4.69 7.41 -11.58
CA GLU A 53 -4.97 8.40 -12.63
C GLU A 53 -6.11 7.92 -13.55
N ASN A 54 -6.04 6.68 -14.05
CA ASN A 54 -7.07 6.12 -14.92
C ASN A 54 -8.44 6.03 -14.24
N VAL A 55 -8.48 5.65 -12.96
CA VAL A 55 -9.73 5.61 -12.19
C VAL A 55 -10.30 7.03 -12.03
N ASN A 56 -9.46 8.02 -11.72
CA ASN A 56 -9.91 9.41 -11.58
C ASN A 56 -10.40 10.02 -12.91
N VAL A 57 -9.84 9.63 -14.06
CA VAL A 57 -10.36 10.03 -15.38
C VAL A 57 -11.79 9.52 -15.58
N ILE A 58 -12.08 8.27 -15.19
CA ILE A 58 -13.43 7.71 -15.26
C ILE A 58 -14.37 8.45 -14.32
N ILE A 59 -13.94 8.69 -13.08
CA ILE A 59 -14.73 9.44 -12.08
C ILE A 59 -15.06 10.83 -12.61
N ALA A 60 -14.08 11.56 -13.17
CA ALA A 60 -14.28 12.90 -13.72
C ALA A 60 -15.20 12.93 -14.96
N THR A 61 -15.35 11.80 -15.67
CA THR A 61 -16.24 11.71 -16.83
C THR A 61 -17.72 11.61 -16.42
N TYR A 62 -18.01 11.01 -15.25
CA TYR A 62 -19.37 10.70 -14.82
C TYR A 62 -19.80 11.42 -13.53
N GLY A 63 -18.86 11.94 -12.77
CA GLY A 63 -19.07 12.65 -11.50
C GLY A 63 -19.19 14.16 -11.68
N ASP A 64 -19.81 14.81 -10.70
CA ASP A 64 -19.83 16.27 -10.53
C ASP A 64 -19.23 16.61 -9.18
N ASP A 65 -18.00 17.15 -9.17
CA ASP A 65 -17.27 17.51 -7.94
C ASP A 65 -17.93 18.67 -7.17
N ASN A 66 -18.83 19.44 -7.82
CA ASN A 66 -19.64 20.47 -7.16
C ASN A 66 -21.02 19.96 -6.72
N GLY A 67 -21.29 18.68 -6.97
CA GLY A 67 -22.50 18.01 -6.58
C GLY A 67 -22.59 17.78 -5.06
N PRO A 68 -23.77 17.35 -4.57
CA PRO A 68 -24.00 17.12 -3.14
C PRO A 68 -23.13 16.00 -2.53
N MET A 69 -22.40 15.25 -3.35
CA MET A 69 -21.50 14.18 -2.91
C MET A 69 -20.08 14.68 -2.60
N GLY A 70 -19.75 15.93 -2.95
CA GLY A 70 -18.42 16.49 -2.81
C GLY A 70 -17.38 15.83 -3.71
N GLU A 71 -16.12 15.83 -3.27
CA GLU A 71 -14.99 15.27 -4.02
C GLU A 71 -15.10 13.74 -4.15
N LEU A 72 -15.18 13.27 -5.40
CA LEU A 72 -15.29 11.84 -5.71
C LEU A 72 -13.96 11.19 -6.05
N GLN A 73 -12.92 11.98 -6.32
CA GLN A 73 -11.63 11.47 -6.73
C GLN A 73 -10.97 10.63 -5.63
N VAL A 74 -10.33 9.54 -6.02
CA VAL A 74 -9.54 8.70 -5.13
C VAL A 74 -8.10 9.21 -5.07
N ASP A 75 -7.54 9.28 -3.87
CA ASP A 75 -6.24 9.83 -3.58
C ASP A 75 -5.59 9.02 -2.44
N PRO A 76 -4.45 8.34 -2.71
CA PRO A 76 -3.71 7.61 -1.67
C PRO A 76 -3.32 8.48 -0.48
N THR A 77 -3.08 9.77 -0.69
CA THR A 77 -2.71 10.72 0.38
C THR A 77 -3.87 11.10 1.29
N LYS A 78 -5.11 10.78 0.89
CA LYS A 78 -6.34 10.96 1.68
C LYS A 78 -6.87 9.65 2.26
N GLY A 79 -6.18 8.53 2.03
CA GLY A 79 -6.60 7.21 2.52
C GLY A 79 -7.72 6.56 1.72
N THR A 80 -8.16 7.14 0.59
CA THR A 80 -9.22 6.53 -0.26
C THR A 80 -8.69 5.48 -1.24
N VAL A 81 -7.37 5.22 -1.20
CA VAL A 81 -6.72 4.14 -1.96
C VAL A 81 -6.00 3.18 -1.01
N GLY A 82 -6.37 1.91 -1.11
CA GLY A 82 -5.75 0.80 -0.39
C GLY A 82 -5.04 -0.15 -1.34
N PHE A 83 -4.03 -0.84 -0.82
CA PHE A 83 -3.18 -1.77 -1.55
C PHE A 83 -3.08 -3.07 -0.76
N GLY A 84 -3.17 -4.23 -1.41
CA GLY A 84 -3.04 -5.47 -0.67
C GLY A 84 -3.25 -6.75 -1.48
N ALA A 85 -3.42 -7.82 -0.72
CA ALA A 85 -3.76 -9.15 -1.20
C ALA A 85 -4.88 -9.72 -0.36
N GLY A 86 -6.13 -9.55 -0.80
CA GLY A 86 -7.30 -10.07 -0.09
C GLY A 86 -7.23 -11.58 0.15
N LEU A 87 -6.64 -12.33 -0.78
CA LEU A 87 -6.43 -13.78 -0.66
C LEU A 87 -5.49 -14.15 0.51
N HIS A 88 -4.58 -13.26 0.89
CA HIS A 88 -3.62 -13.48 1.98
C HIS A 88 -3.95 -12.66 3.22
N GLY A 89 -5.06 -11.92 3.20
CA GLY A 89 -5.59 -11.21 4.36
C GLY A 89 -4.76 -10.02 4.82
N TRP A 90 -3.92 -9.45 3.93
CA TRP A 90 -3.13 -8.27 4.24
C TRP A 90 -3.41 -7.11 3.29
N ALA A 91 -3.42 -5.90 3.83
CA ALA A 91 -3.56 -4.66 3.07
C ALA A 91 -2.99 -3.48 3.85
N PHE A 92 -2.81 -2.35 3.17
CA PHE A 92 -2.44 -1.08 3.77
C PHE A 92 -2.98 0.09 2.94
N THR A 93 -3.11 1.24 3.57
CA THR A 93 -3.08 2.56 2.94
C THR A 93 -1.75 3.23 3.29
N LEU A 94 -1.54 4.48 2.86
CA LEU A 94 -0.37 5.24 3.30
C LEU A 94 -0.39 5.54 4.80
N LYS A 95 -1.56 5.47 5.45
CA LYS A 95 -1.75 5.81 6.85
C LYS A 95 -0.96 4.89 7.77
N GLU A 96 -1.01 3.58 7.55
CA GLU A 96 -0.30 2.59 8.37
C GLU A 96 1.21 2.88 8.41
N PHE A 97 1.81 3.19 7.25
CA PHE A 97 3.23 3.53 7.17
C PHE A 97 3.53 4.95 7.68
N ALA A 98 2.63 5.91 7.46
CA ALA A 98 2.78 7.25 8.01
C ALA A 98 2.75 7.24 9.54
N GLU A 99 1.87 6.46 10.17
CA GLU A 99 1.82 6.28 11.62
C GLU A 99 3.13 5.66 12.15
N MET A 100 3.63 4.60 11.51
CA MET A 100 4.90 3.96 11.88
C MET A 100 6.11 4.92 11.84
N TYR A 101 6.11 5.88 10.93
CA TYR A 101 7.25 6.79 10.74
C TYR A 101 7.04 8.22 11.26
N SER A 102 5.82 8.60 11.64
CA SER A 102 5.46 9.96 12.08
C SER A 102 6.35 10.45 13.22
N SER A 103 6.49 9.66 14.29
CA SER A 103 7.33 10.00 15.45
C SER A 103 8.81 10.06 15.10
N LYS A 104 9.27 9.21 14.18
CA LYS A 104 10.68 9.17 13.74
C LYS A 104 11.08 10.41 12.95
N PHE A 105 10.21 10.86 12.05
CA PHE A 105 10.45 12.08 11.27
C PHE A 105 10.00 13.36 11.97
N LYS A 106 9.22 13.25 13.05
CA LYS A 106 8.55 14.37 13.71
C LYS A 106 7.67 15.15 12.73
N ILE A 107 6.91 14.41 11.90
CA ILE A 107 5.97 14.93 10.92
C ILE A 107 4.59 14.33 11.23
N GLU A 108 3.56 15.16 11.25
CA GLU A 108 2.17 14.71 11.38
C GLU A 108 1.80 13.67 10.30
N VAL A 109 0.97 12.70 10.66
CA VAL A 109 0.57 11.57 9.80
C VAL A 109 0.08 12.05 8.42
N ASP A 110 -0.85 13.00 8.36
CA ASP A 110 -1.41 13.51 7.09
C ASP A 110 -0.36 14.18 6.21
N LYS A 111 0.56 14.93 6.81
CA LYS A 111 1.68 15.57 6.09
C LYS A 111 2.67 14.52 5.59
N LEU A 112 2.87 13.43 6.34
CA LEU A 112 3.75 12.35 5.94
C LEU A 112 3.12 11.50 4.84
N MET A 113 1.81 11.22 4.87
CA MET A 113 1.09 10.56 3.76
C MET A 113 1.32 11.29 2.43
N LYS A 114 1.25 12.63 2.43
CA LYS A 114 1.58 13.46 1.25
C LYS A 114 3.02 13.36 0.78
N ARG A 115 3.96 12.99 1.65
CA ARG A 115 5.38 12.74 1.31
C ARG A 115 5.62 11.30 0.86
N LEU A 116 4.76 10.36 1.24
CA LEU A 116 4.85 8.95 0.85
C LEU A 116 4.34 8.67 -0.56
N TRP A 117 3.74 9.63 -1.26
CA TRP A 117 3.17 9.44 -2.59
C TRP A 117 3.62 10.49 -3.61
N GLY A 118 3.49 10.18 -4.90
CA GLY A 118 3.85 11.08 -6.00
C GLY A 118 5.34 11.36 -6.10
N ASP A 119 5.68 12.52 -6.67
CA ASP A 119 7.05 13.03 -6.80
C ASP A 119 7.57 13.62 -5.49
N ASN A 120 7.70 12.74 -4.51
CA ASN A 120 8.38 13.00 -3.25
C ASN A 120 9.48 11.97 -3.08
N PHE A 121 10.70 12.44 -2.84
CA PHE A 121 11.90 11.64 -2.71
C PHE A 121 12.59 11.93 -1.38
N PHE A 122 13.35 10.98 -0.89
CA PHE A 122 14.13 11.09 0.33
C PHE A 122 15.58 10.69 0.07
N SER A 123 16.51 11.50 0.57
CA SER A 123 17.94 11.16 0.60
C SER A 123 18.27 10.51 1.95
N PRO A 124 18.65 9.22 2.00
CA PRO A 124 19.08 8.57 3.24
C PRO A 124 20.32 9.22 3.85
N THR A 125 21.20 9.76 2.99
CA THR A 125 22.45 10.41 3.37
C THR A 125 22.18 11.77 4.02
N GLU A 126 21.38 12.62 3.36
CA GLU A 126 21.07 13.96 3.86
C GLU A 126 19.94 13.97 4.89
N LYS A 127 19.17 12.88 4.97
CA LYS A 127 17.93 12.74 5.76
C LYS A 127 16.89 13.82 5.42
N LYS A 128 16.83 14.23 4.15
CA LYS A 128 15.97 15.29 3.65
C LYS A 128 14.99 14.79 2.60
N TRP A 129 13.85 15.44 2.56
CA TRP A 129 12.83 15.26 1.53
C TRP A 129 13.07 16.25 0.38
N SER A 130 12.81 15.80 -0.84
CA SER A 130 12.91 16.59 -2.07
C SER A 130 11.73 16.31 -2.99
N LYS A 131 11.34 17.30 -3.79
CA LYS A 131 10.38 17.12 -4.89
C LYS A 131 11.03 16.64 -6.18
N SER A 132 12.36 16.76 -6.27
CA SER A 132 13.15 16.27 -7.39
C SER A 132 13.93 15.03 -6.98
N GLY A 133 13.85 13.99 -7.82
CA GLY A 133 14.71 12.81 -7.70
C GLY A 133 16.15 13.08 -8.16
N GLY A 134 16.96 12.04 -8.19
CA GLY A 134 18.36 12.10 -8.61
C GLY A 134 19.20 11.01 -7.95
N GLU A 135 20.49 11.01 -8.24
CA GLU A 135 21.44 10.09 -7.60
C GLU A 135 21.42 10.29 -6.07
N GLY A 136 21.31 9.19 -5.32
CA GLY A 136 21.20 9.22 -3.85
C GLY A 136 19.79 9.49 -3.30
N TYR A 137 18.81 9.81 -4.15
CA TYR A 137 17.41 10.00 -3.75
C TYR A 137 16.57 8.77 -4.11
N LYS A 138 15.71 8.35 -3.19
CA LYS A 138 14.71 7.29 -3.43
C LYS A 138 13.31 7.84 -3.23
N ARG A 139 12.37 7.42 -4.06
CA ARG A 139 10.97 7.84 -3.92
C ARG A 139 10.42 7.40 -2.56
N GLY A 140 9.64 8.27 -1.92
CA GLY A 140 9.08 8.05 -0.58
C GLY A 140 8.31 6.74 -0.48
N PHE A 141 7.42 6.47 -1.45
CA PHE A 141 6.68 5.21 -1.52
C PHE A 141 7.61 4.00 -1.60
N CYS A 142 8.59 4.03 -2.51
CA CYS A 142 9.53 2.94 -2.71
C CYS A 142 10.35 2.66 -1.43
N GLN A 143 10.89 3.71 -0.79
CA GLN A 143 11.78 3.56 0.36
C GLN A 143 11.05 3.23 1.67
N PHE A 144 9.86 3.78 1.91
CA PHE A 144 9.19 3.67 3.21
C PHE A 144 7.98 2.75 3.18
N VAL A 145 7.45 2.39 2.01
CA VAL A 145 6.31 1.46 1.90
C VAL A 145 6.76 0.15 1.28
N LEU A 146 7.29 0.19 0.05
CA LEU A 146 7.68 -1.04 -0.66
C LEU A 146 8.91 -1.71 -0.04
N ASP A 147 9.97 -0.97 0.26
CA ASP A 147 11.22 -1.51 0.81
C ASP A 147 11.00 -2.39 2.06
N PRO A 148 10.26 -1.95 3.10
CA PRO A 148 9.93 -2.79 4.24
C PRO A 148 9.16 -4.07 3.87
N ILE A 149 8.16 -3.96 2.99
CA ILE A 149 7.36 -5.11 2.54
C ILE A 149 8.24 -6.12 1.79
N PHE A 150 9.04 -5.65 0.83
CA PHE A 150 9.95 -6.50 0.07
C PHE A 150 10.99 -7.18 0.98
N LYS A 151 11.49 -6.50 2.01
CA LYS A 151 12.42 -7.09 2.98
C LYS A 151 11.79 -8.22 3.77
N VAL A 152 10.58 -8.02 4.30
CA VAL A 152 9.84 -9.07 5.02
C VAL A 152 9.56 -10.26 4.10
N PHE A 153 9.04 -10.01 2.89
CA PHE A 153 8.77 -11.05 1.91
C PHE A 153 10.02 -11.85 1.56
N ARG A 154 11.12 -11.20 1.17
CA ARG A 154 12.37 -11.87 0.78
C ARG A 154 12.97 -12.65 1.94
N ALA A 155 13.07 -12.06 3.13
CA ALA A 155 13.64 -12.74 4.29
C ALA A 155 12.88 -14.04 4.60
N ILE A 156 11.55 -14.01 4.60
CA ILE A 156 10.71 -15.19 4.87
C ILE A 156 10.76 -16.22 3.73
N MET A 157 10.63 -15.77 2.48
CA MET A 157 10.58 -16.66 1.31
C MET A 157 11.92 -17.33 1.01
N ASP A 158 13.03 -16.65 1.27
CA ASP A 158 14.39 -17.19 1.14
C ASP A 158 14.83 -17.96 2.41
N CYS A 159 13.91 -18.19 3.36
CA CYS A 159 14.14 -18.90 4.62
C CYS A 159 15.30 -18.36 5.46
N LYS A 160 15.53 -17.04 5.44
CA LYS A 160 16.59 -16.37 6.21
C LYS A 160 16.15 -16.10 7.65
N LYS A 161 16.21 -17.16 8.47
CA LYS A 161 15.66 -17.16 9.83
C LYS A 161 16.11 -16.00 10.70
N ASP A 162 17.41 -15.75 10.78
CA ASP A 162 17.95 -14.67 11.59
C ASP A 162 17.45 -13.28 11.13
N GLU A 163 17.33 -13.10 9.81
CA GLU A 163 16.86 -11.83 9.23
C GLU A 163 15.37 -11.60 9.50
N TYR A 164 14.50 -12.58 9.22
CA TYR A 164 13.07 -12.37 9.46
C TYR A 164 12.74 -12.33 10.95
N MET A 165 13.42 -13.08 11.81
CA MET A 165 13.23 -12.99 13.27
C MET A 165 13.55 -11.58 13.79
N ALA A 166 14.64 -10.98 13.34
CA ALA A 166 14.98 -9.60 13.68
C ALA A 166 13.98 -8.56 13.11
N LEU A 167 13.36 -8.85 11.96
CA LEU A 167 12.29 -8.02 11.41
C LEU A 167 11.00 -8.14 12.24
N LEU A 168 10.59 -9.36 12.63
CA LEU A 168 9.41 -9.58 13.47
C LEU A 168 9.52 -8.82 14.80
N GLU A 169 10.69 -8.83 15.43
CA GLU A 169 10.95 -8.07 16.65
C GLU A 169 10.80 -6.56 16.42
N LYS A 170 11.41 -6.01 15.36
CA LYS A 170 11.33 -4.59 15.00
C LYS A 170 9.91 -4.14 14.67
N LEU A 171 9.10 -5.02 14.08
CA LEU A 171 7.71 -4.78 13.73
C LEU A 171 6.75 -5.11 14.89
N ASN A 172 7.27 -5.58 16.03
CA ASN A 172 6.50 -6.02 17.20
C ASN A 172 5.44 -7.10 16.86
N ILE A 173 5.79 -8.04 15.98
CA ILE A 173 4.93 -9.14 15.55
C ILE A 173 5.22 -10.34 16.45
N LYS A 174 4.17 -10.87 17.10
CA LYS A 174 4.27 -12.01 18.02
C LYS A 174 3.36 -13.15 17.57
N LEU A 175 3.97 -14.23 17.09
CA LEU A 175 3.24 -15.45 16.70
C LEU A 175 2.91 -16.29 17.94
N GLN A 176 1.72 -16.90 17.95
CA GLN A 176 1.21 -17.71 19.07
C GLN A 176 0.73 -19.08 18.58
N GLY A 177 0.70 -20.07 19.48
CA GLY A 177 0.22 -21.42 19.18
C GLY A 177 0.90 -22.03 17.95
N ASP A 178 0.10 -22.65 17.09
CA ASP A 178 0.51 -23.33 15.84
C ASP A 178 1.18 -22.38 14.82
N ASP A 179 1.08 -21.06 14.99
CA ASP A 179 1.82 -20.11 14.13
C ASP A 179 3.31 -20.07 14.47
N ARG A 180 3.70 -20.46 15.68
CA ARG A 180 5.11 -20.50 16.08
C ARG A 180 5.87 -21.59 15.36
N GLU A 181 5.22 -22.71 15.03
CA GLU A 181 5.82 -23.81 14.27
C GLU A 181 6.22 -23.37 12.86
N LYS A 182 5.46 -22.43 12.27
CA LYS A 182 5.75 -21.85 10.95
C LYS A 182 7.05 -21.05 10.91
N LEU A 183 7.60 -20.64 12.06
CA LEU A 183 8.94 -20.03 12.15
C LEU A 183 10.06 -21.00 11.80
N GLU A 184 9.84 -22.31 11.94
CA GLU A 184 10.83 -23.31 11.54
C GLU A 184 10.76 -23.59 10.04
N GLU A 185 9.55 -23.54 9.47
CA GLU A 185 9.30 -23.85 8.05
C GLU A 185 9.60 -22.68 7.10
N GLY A 186 9.34 -21.44 7.53
CA GLY A 186 9.45 -20.26 6.67
C GLY A 186 8.45 -20.25 5.51
N GLY A 187 8.83 -19.60 4.41
CA GLY A 187 8.10 -19.65 3.15
C GLY A 187 6.68 -19.06 3.18
N LYS A 188 5.82 -19.53 2.27
CA LYS A 188 4.46 -19.00 2.07
C LYS A 188 3.56 -19.07 3.33
N PRO A 189 3.53 -20.17 4.10
CA PRO A 189 2.70 -20.25 5.31
C PRO A 189 3.08 -19.18 6.34
N LEU A 190 4.38 -19.01 6.62
CA LEU A 190 4.85 -17.97 7.54
C LEU A 190 4.56 -16.57 7.01
N MET A 191 4.82 -16.32 5.72
CA MET A 191 4.58 -15.01 5.09
C MET A 191 3.13 -14.57 5.26
N LYS A 192 2.17 -15.48 5.03
CA LYS A 192 0.74 -15.16 5.17
C LYS A 192 0.40 -14.70 6.59
N VAL A 193 0.86 -15.42 7.61
CA VAL A 193 0.57 -15.09 9.01
C VAL A 193 1.22 -13.78 9.40
N VAL A 194 2.51 -13.61 9.07
CA VAL A 194 3.26 -12.39 9.39
C VAL A 194 2.63 -11.16 8.75
N MET A 195 2.29 -11.23 7.46
CA MET A 195 1.67 -10.09 6.75
C MET A 195 0.27 -9.79 7.28
N LYS A 196 -0.53 -10.82 7.60
CA LYS A 196 -1.87 -10.64 8.17
C LYS A 196 -1.83 -10.00 9.55
N GLN A 197 -0.81 -10.30 10.37
CA GLN A 197 -0.65 -9.69 11.69
C GLN A 197 -0.05 -8.28 11.61
N TRP A 198 0.86 -8.06 10.67
CA TRP A 198 1.50 -6.75 10.50
C TRP A 198 0.56 -5.71 9.89
N LEU A 199 -0.19 -6.12 8.86
CA LEU A 199 -0.99 -5.25 7.99
C LEU A 199 -2.37 -5.90 7.76
N PRO A 200 -3.21 -6.04 8.79
CA PRO A 200 -4.48 -6.76 8.71
C PRO A 200 -5.46 -6.10 7.74
N ALA A 201 -5.88 -6.84 6.71
CA ALA A 201 -6.75 -6.28 5.68
C ALA A 201 -8.13 -5.82 6.21
N GLY A 202 -8.66 -6.47 7.26
CA GLY A 202 -9.94 -6.11 7.85
C GLY A 202 -9.95 -4.68 8.40
N ASP A 203 -8.93 -4.34 9.18
CA ASP A 203 -8.83 -3.02 9.83
C ASP A 203 -8.62 -1.91 8.80
N VAL A 204 -7.82 -2.20 7.76
CA VAL A 204 -7.57 -1.27 6.66
C VAL A 204 -8.83 -1.01 5.86
N LEU A 205 -9.56 -2.06 5.48
CA LEU A 205 -10.82 -1.91 4.73
C LEU A 205 -11.88 -1.18 5.57
N LEU A 206 -11.99 -1.48 6.86
CA LEU A 206 -12.90 -0.78 7.77
C LEU A 206 -12.53 0.70 7.88
N THR A 207 -11.24 1.01 8.00
CA THR A 207 -10.74 2.40 8.08
C THR A 207 -11.00 3.15 6.77
N MET A 208 -10.79 2.52 5.62
CA MET A 208 -11.11 3.11 4.32
C MET A 208 -12.60 3.43 4.19
N ILE A 209 -13.49 2.57 4.69
CA ILE A 209 -14.94 2.81 4.69
C ILE A 209 -15.32 3.92 5.68
N ALA A 210 -14.67 4.00 6.84
CA ALA A 210 -15.00 4.97 7.89
C ALA A 210 -14.46 6.39 7.63
N ILE A 211 -13.32 6.52 6.92
CA ILE A 211 -12.78 7.82 6.47
C ILE A 211 -13.63 8.40 5.33
N HIS A 212 -14.45 7.57 4.68
CA HIS A 212 -15.17 7.90 3.46
C HIS A 212 -16.42 8.74 3.66
#